data_AF-A0A2E9U7L4-F1
#
_entry.id   AF-A0A2E9U7L4-F1
#
_cell.length_a   1.000
_cell.length_b   1.000
_cell.length_c   1.000
_cell.angle_alpha   90.00
_cell.angle_beta   90.00
_cell.angle_gamma   90.00
#
_symmetry.space_group_name_H-M   'P 1'
#
loop_
_entity.id
_entity.type
_entity.pdbx_description
1 polymer ?
#
loop_
_entity_poly.entity_id
_entity_poly.type
_entity_poly.pdbx_seq_one_letter_code
_entity_poly.pdbx_strand_id
1 'polypeptide(L)'
;MAKNWTAEEEEHIRNNFPAQTYGELAEHFSVTTKAMESKIRRMGLKKQAILAEAIRPPEPAPVVQYEKPTVPKEPTPEPIESIHKLERRIEVYEETKKERTVRLEKTRDAAEVEKARREESRKQAPVAQALKTFEAGVKKLNAGKNSEAAKDFQALLDGPPTDMGLVLRARQYLSATISAEPLEPTLKTAEEMYNHGVVLFNNGDVEGALKILGVAAKQAPKDDRIMYVRALALGVSGDEEGATEQLQAAININETNRVYAHNDPDFAPLHGNPRFQELTEPQGEDDID
;
A
#
# COMPACT_ATOMS: atom_id res chain seq x y z
N MET A 1 -13.49 39.06 -0.82
CA MET A 1 -14.85 39.55 -0.49
C MET A 1 -15.68 38.36 -0.03
N ALA A 2 -16.46 38.50 1.04
CA ALA A 2 -17.31 37.42 1.53
C ALA A 2 -18.52 37.27 0.59
N LYS A 3 -18.73 36.08 0.03
CA LYS A 3 -19.94 35.78 -0.75
C LYS A 3 -21.16 35.88 0.17
N ASN A 4 -22.18 36.62 -0.25
CA ASN A 4 -23.49 36.58 0.39
C ASN A 4 -24.22 35.33 -0.09
N TRP A 5 -24.55 34.45 0.85
CA TRP A 5 -25.23 33.18 0.56
C TRP A 5 -26.74 33.40 0.62
N THR A 6 -27.44 32.95 -0.42
CA THR A 6 -28.91 32.94 -0.46
C THR A 6 -29.47 31.68 0.22
N ALA A 7 -30.75 31.70 0.58
CA ALA A 7 -31.42 30.54 1.20
C ALA A 7 -31.42 29.30 0.28
N GLU A 8 -31.60 29.51 -1.02
CA GLU A 8 -31.58 28.44 -2.04
C GLU A 8 -30.19 27.79 -2.16
N GLU A 9 -29.12 28.58 -2.06
CA GLU A 9 -27.75 28.06 -2.07
C GLU A 9 -27.42 27.29 -0.78
N GLU A 10 -27.92 27.73 0.38
CA GLU A 10 -27.77 26.99 1.64
C GLU A 10 -28.52 25.65 1.62
N GLU A 11 -29.71 25.61 1.02
CA GLU A 11 -30.48 24.39 0.83
C GLU A 11 -29.78 23.42 -0.13
N HIS A 12 -29.24 23.93 -1.24
CA HIS A 12 -28.43 23.12 -2.16
C HIS A 12 -27.22 22.50 -1.45
N ILE A 13 -26.51 23.27 -0.61
CA ILE A 13 -25.40 22.72 0.18
C ILE A 13 -25.91 21.65 1.14
N ARG A 14 -27.03 21.86 1.85
CA ARG A 14 -27.57 20.87 2.80
C ARG A 14 -27.90 19.54 2.12
N ASN A 15 -28.48 19.58 0.93
CA ASN A 15 -28.90 18.39 0.19
C ASN A 15 -27.73 17.62 -0.42
N ASN A 16 -26.68 18.32 -0.87
CA ASN A 16 -25.56 17.70 -1.58
C ASN A 16 -24.32 17.43 -0.71
N PHE A 17 -24.20 18.09 0.45
CA PHE A 17 -23.13 17.88 1.45
C PHE A 17 -22.90 16.42 1.89
N PRO A 18 -23.91 15.54 1.97
CA PRO A 18 -23.69 14.13 2.32
C PRO A 18 -22.90 13.37 1.23
N ALA A 19 -23.13 13.70 -0.04
CA ALA A 19 -22.62 12.96 -1.19
C ALA A 19 -21.40 13.62 -1.85
N GLN A 20 -21.28 14.94 -1.80
CA GLN A 20 -20.21 15.69 -2.45
C GLN A 20 -19.06 16.05 -1.49
N THR A 21 -17.87 16.22 -2.05
CA THR A 21 -16.71 16.72 -1.31
C THR A 21 -16.76 18.25 -1.14
N TYR A 22 -15.99 18.80 -0.19
CA TYR A 22 -15.95 20.26 0.00
C TYR A 22 -15.35 20.98 -1.21
N GLY A 23 -14.50 20.29 -1.98
CA GLY A 23 -13.94 20.78 -3.24
C GLY A 23 -15.02 20.92 -4.32
N GLU A 24 -15.81 19.88 -4.53
CA GLU A 24 -16.89 19.86 -5.52
C GLU A 24 -17.96 20.93 -5.23
N LEU A 25 -18.36 21.07 -3.96
CA LEU A 25 -19.28 22.14 -3.56
C LEU A 25 -18.65 23.53 -3.77
N ALA A 26 -17.36 23.68 -3.46
CA ALA A 26 -16.68 24.96 -3.63
C ALA A 26 -16.59 25.36 -5.11
N GLU A 27 -16.34 24.40 -5.99
CA GLU A 27 -16.29 24.58 -7.45
C GLU A 27 -17.67 24.98 -8.02
N HIS A 28 -18.75 24.31 -7.61
CA HIS A 28 -20.12 24.64 -8.02
C HIS A 28 -20.49 26.10 -7.72
N PHE A 29 -20.05 26.63 -6.57
CA PHE A 29 -20.35 28.00 -6.17
C PHE A 29 -19.24 29.01 -6.51
N SER A 30 -18.19 28.57 -7.23
CA SER A 30 -17.02 29.37 -7.59
C SER A 30 -16.36 30.07 -6.39
N VAL A 31 -16.27 29.36 -5.26
CA VAL A 31 -15.61 29.82 -4.03
C VAL A 31 -14.39 28.96 -3.70
N THR A 32 -13.55 29.43 -2.79
CA THR A 32 -12.43 28.61 -2.31
C THR A 32 -12.91 27.51 -1.36
N THR A 33 -12.19 26.40 -1.32
CA THR A 33 -12.50 25.25 -0.45
C THR A 33 -12.57 25.64 1.03
N LYS A 34 -11.69 26.56 1.46
CA LYS A 34 -11.70 27.11 2.83
C LYS A 34 -12.94 27.97 3.12
N ALA A 35 -13.45 28.70 2.13
CA ALA A 35 -14.68 29.47 2.28
C ALA A 35 -15.90 28.55 2.40
N MET A 36 -15.93 27.46 1.62
CA MET A 36 -16.96 26.42 1.71
C MET A 36 -16.94 25.70 3.07
N GLU A 37 -15.76 25.32 3.55
CA GLU A 37 -15.58 24.70 4.87
C GLU A 37 -16.07 25.62 6.01
N SER A 38 -15.72 26.91 5.95
CA SER A 38 -16.19 27.90 6.92
C SER A 38 -17.72 28.06 6.89
N LYS A 39 -18.33 28.03 5.69
CA LYS A 39 -19.78 28.12 5.50
C LYS A 39 -20.51 26.90 6.07
N ILE A 40 -20.07 25.70 5.72
CA ILE A 40 -20.59 24.42 6.26
C ILE A 40 -20.52 24.41 7.79
N ARG A 41 -19.39 24.86 8.36
CA ARG A 41 -19.21 24.95 9.82
C ARG A 41 -20.19 25.93 10.46
N ARG A 42 -20.45 27.09 9.85
CA ARG A 42 -21.43 28.08 10.34
C ARG A 42 -22.86 27.57 10.26
N MET A 43 -23.18 26.71 9.28
CA MET A 43 -24.48 26.03 9.16
C MET A 43 -24.62 24.83 10.12
N GLY A 44 -23.58 24.49 10.89
CA GLY A 44 -23.62 23.40 11.87
C GLY A 44 -23.65 22.00 11.23
N LEU A 45 -23.42 21.88 9.93
CA LEU A 45 -23.45 20.59 9.22
C LEU A 45 -22.19 19.78 9.58
N LYS A 46 -22.37 18.56 10.07
CA LYS A 46 -21.28 17.64 10.44
C LYS A 46 -21.44 16.33 9.68
N LYS A 47 -20.43 15.94 8.90
CA LYS A 47 -20.44 14.70 8.10
C LYS A 47 -20.64 13.43 8.96
N GLN A 48 -20.26 13.49 10.24
CA GLN A 48 -20.40 12.41 11.22
C GLN A 48 -21.82 12.21 11.78
N ALA A 49 -22.70 13.23 11.71
CA ALA A 49 -24.05 13.13 12.28
C ALA A 49 -25.04 12.37 11.37
N ILE A 50 -24.81 12.41 10.05
CA ILE A 50 -25.70 11.78 9.04
C ILE A 50 -25.45 10.27 8.95
N LEU A 51 -24.21 9.81 9.16
CA LEU A 51 -23.88 8.38 9.23
C LEU A 51 -24.56 7.69 10.43
N ALA A 52 -24.82 8.44 11.51
CA ALA A 52 -25.54 7.96 12.68
C ALA A 52 -27.07 7.96 12.49
N GLU A 53 -27.61 8.74 11.55
CA GLU A 53 -29.04 8.81 11.25
C GLU A 53 -29.49 7.69 10.27
N ALA A 54 -28.58 7.20 9.42
CA ALA A 54 -28.81 6.08 8.51
C ALA A 54 -28.85 4.69 9.20
N ILE A 55 -28.44 4.59 10.47
CA ILE A 55 -28.45 3.36 11.27
C ILE A 55 -29.39 3.58 12.46
N ARG A 56 -30.70 3.45 12.23
CA ARG A 56 -31.72 3.57 13.30
C ARG A 56 -32.23 2.17 13.72
N PRO A 57 -31.84 1.63 14.89
CA PRO A 57 -32.58 0.55 15.56
C PRO A 57 -33.91 1.07 16.18
N PRO A 58 -34.87 0.17 16.49
CA PRO A 58 -36.29 0.52 16.72
C PRO A 58 -36.53 1.36 18.00
N GLU A 59 -37.67 2.06 18.00
CA GLU A 59 -38.06 3.05 19.02
C GLU A 59 -37.97 2.55 20.47
N PRO A 60 -37.47 3.38 21.40
CA PRO A 60 -37.49 3.08 22.83
C PRO A 60 -38.89 3.27 23.44
N ALA A 61 -39.17 2.43 24.44
CA ALA A 61 -40.38 2.32 25.26
C ALA A 61 -40.92 3.66 25.82
N PRO A 62 -42.22 3.74 26.22
CA PRO A 62 -42.89 5.01 26.46
C PRO A 62 -42.29 5.81 27.62
N VAL A 63 -42.27 7.13 27.42
CA VAL A 63 -41.72 8.16 28.30
C VAL A 63 -42.53 8.26 29.59
N VAL A 64 -41.88 8.04 30.73
CA VAL A 64 -42.36 8.54 32.03
C VAL A 64 -42.17 10.06 32.02
N GLN A 65 -43.27 10.81 32.12
CA GLN A 65 -43.24 12.27 32.21
C GLN A 65 -42.62 12.70 33.55
N TYR A 66 -41.53 13.46 33.49
CA TYR A 66 -41.09 14.25 34.62
C TYR A 66 -41.70 15.65 34.51
N GLU A 67 -42.51 16.03 35.49
CA GLU A 67 -43.02 17.39 35.61
C GLU A 67 -41.84 18.37 35.80
N LYS A 68 -41.83 19.40 34.97
CA LYS A 68 -40.83 20.47 34.98
C LYS A 68 -41.10 21.37 36.20
N PRO A 69 -40.16 21.55 37.15
CA PRO A 69 -40.36 22.49 38.23
C PRO A 69 -40.52 23.90 37.67
N THR A 70 -41.61 24.58 38.06
CA THR A 70 -41.92 25.95 37.69
C THR A 70 -40.83 26.90 38.20
N VAL A 71 -40.22 27.66 37.29
CA VAL A 71 -39.28 28.74 37.60
C VAL A 71 -40.05 29.87 38.31
N PRO A 72 -39.66 30.28 39.54
CA PRO A 72 -40.21 31.48 40.16
C PRO A 72 -39.81 32.72 39.35
N LYS A 73 -40.77 33.60 39.04
CA LYS A 73 -40.50 34.93 38.45
C LYS A 73 -39.52 35.71 39.32
N GLU A 74 -38.43 36.19 38.73
CA GLU A 74 -37.54 37.18 39.35
C GLU A 74 -38.32 38.48 39.61
N PRO A 75 -38.22 39.10 40.80
CA PRO A 75 -38.74 40.43 41.03
C PRO A 75 -37.86 41.48 40.34
N THR A 76 -38.51 42.44 39.69
CA THR A 76 -37.90 43.65 39.11
C THR A 76 -37.01 44.37 40.13
N PRO A 77 -35.80 44.82 39.75
CA PRO A 77 -34.89 45.47 40.69
C PRO A 77 -35.35 46.89 41.01
N GLU A 78 -35.54 47.19 42.30
CA GLU A 78 -35.66 48.56 42.79
C GLU A 78 -34.28 49.25 42.84
N PRO A 79 -34.22 50.59 42.74
CA PRO A 79 -32.95 51.32 42.76
C PRO A 79 -32.20 51.13 44.09
N ILE A 80 -30.91 50.83 44.01
CA ILE A 80 -30.05 50.57 45.18
C ILE A 80 -29.87 51.87 45.97
N GLU A 81 -30.60 52.02 47.07
CA GLU A 81 -30.26 53.00 48.11
C GLU A 81 -29.05 52.50 48.91
N SER A 82 -27.97 53.31 48.88
CA SER A 82 -26.85 53.34 49.82
C SER A 82 -25.96 52.08 49.92
N ILE A 83 -24.70 52.25 49.51
CA ILE A 83 -23.61 51.25 49.54
C ILE A 83 -23.18 50.83 50.96
N HIS A 84 -23.83 51.32 52.03
CA HIS A 84 -23.39 51.12 53.41
C HIS A 84 -23.99 49.92 54.18
N LYS A 85 -24.52 48.90 53.50
CA LYS A 85 -25.02 47.68 54.20
C LYS A 85 -24.70 46.35 53.52
N LEU A 86 -23.52 46.25 52.91
CA LEU A 86 -22.91 44.96 52.56
C LEU A 86 -21.80 44.65 53.56
N GLU A 87 -22.21 44.29 54.79
CA GLU A 87 -21.36 43.43 55.60
C GLU A 87 -21.25 42.10 54.85
N ARG A 88 -20.14 41.92 54.13
CA ARG A 88 -19.73 40.62 53.61
C ARG A 88 -19.63 39.66 54.78
N ARG A 89 -20.72 38.91 55.03
CA ARG A 89 -20.66 37.67 55.80
C ARG A 89 -19.90 36.67 54.95
N ILE A 90 -18.56 36.74 55.00
CA ILE A 90 -17.72 35.62 54.59
C ILE A 90 -18.03 34.54 55.64
N GLU A 91 -19.00 33.67 55.33
CA GLU A 91 -19.09 32.39 56.01
C GLU A 91 -17.79 31.65 55.69
N VAL A 92 -16.84 31.74 56.61
CA VAL A 92 -15.67 30.86 56.62
C VAL A 92 -16.24 29.47 56.83
N TYR A 93 -16.37 28.71 55.75
CA TYR A 93 -16.70 27.30 55.85
C TYR A 93 -15.52 26.61 56.53
N GLU A 94 -15.62 26.41 57.84
CA GLU A 94 -14.66 25.62 58.61
C GLU A 94 -14.88 24.15 58.27
N GLU A 95 -14.21 23.71 57.21
CA GLU A 95 -14.24 22.33 56.77
C GLU A 95 -13.84 21.42 57.93
N THR A 96 -14.71 20.47 58.27
CA THR A 96 -14.41 19.56 59.38
C THR A 96 -13.23 18.67 59.02
N LYS A 97 -12.49 18.18 60.03
CA LYS A 97 -11.35 17.28 59.80
C LYS A 97 -11.72 16.07 58.92
N LYS A 98 -12.96 15.56 59.04
CA LYS A 98 -13.50 14.44 58.25
C LYS A 98 -13.78 14.83 56.80
N GLU A 99 -14.38 15.99 56.56
CA GLU A 99 -14.62 16.49 55.20
C GLU A 99 -13.31 16.76 54.46
N ARG A 100 -12.32 17.34 55.18
CA ARG A 100 -10.98 17.58 54.66
C ARG A 100 -10.29 16.28 54.25
N THR A 101 -10.37 15.22 55.08
CA THR A 101 -9.78 13.92 54.74
C THR A 101 -10.43 13.30 53.51
N VAL A 102 -11.76 13.33 53.42
CA VAL A 102 -12.50 12.79 52.25
C VAL A 102 -12.17 13.55 50.97
N ARG A 103 -12.06 14.89 51.04
CA ARG A 103 -11.65 15.72 49.89
C ARG A 103 -10.23 15.39 49.45
N LEU A 104 -9.29 15.30 50.41
CA LEU A 104 -7.89 14.99 50.12
C LEU A 104 -7.74 13.59 49.50
N GLU A 105 -8.46 12.59 49.99
CA GLU A 105 -8.52 11.24 49.40
C GLU A 105 -9.01 11.29 47.95
N LYS A 106 -10.16 11.93 47.68
CA LYS A 106 -10.67 12.11 46.31
C LYS A 106 -9.68 12.81 45.38
N THR A 107 -8.97 13.84 45.87
CA THR A 107 -7.95 14.53 45.06
C THR A 107 -6.73 13.67 44.80
N ARG A 108 -6.34 12.82 45.75
CA ARG A 108 -5.23 11.87 45.56
C ARG A 108 -5.60 10.80 44.55
N ASP A 109 -6.79 10.22 44.66
CA ASP A 109 -7.27 9.19 43.74
C ASP A 109 -7.39 9.76 42.30
N ALA A 110 -7.90 10.99 42.15
CA ALA A 110 -7.93 11.67 40.86
C ALA A 110 -6.52 11.93 40.29
N ALA A 111 -5.55 12.28 41.14
CA ALA A 111 -4.17 12.48 40.72
C ALA A 111 -3.49 11.16 40.30
N GLU A 112 -3.79 10.05 40.97
CA GLU A 112 -3.30 8.72 40.61
C GLU A 112 -3.86 8.24 39.27
N VAL A 113 -5.16 8.45 39.02
CA VAL A 113 -5.80 8.15 37.72
C VAL A 113 -5.16 8.96 36.59
N GLU A 114 -4.96 10.26 36.78
CA GLU A 114 -4.33 11.12 35.77
C GLU A 114 -2.85 10.75 35.55
N LYS A 115 -2.12 10.33 36.60
CA LYS A 115 -0.76 9.82 36.48
C LYS A 115 -0.72 8.54 35.64
N ALA A 116 -1.60 7.57 35.92
CA ALA A 116 -1.69 6.32 35.16
C ALA A 116 -2.04 6.58 33.68
N ARG A 117 -2.97 7.50 33.41
CA ARG A 117 -3.32 7.91 32.04
C ARG A 117 -2.14 8.51 31.28
N ARG A 118 -1.35 9.36 31.95
CA ARG A 118 -0.13 9.96 31.36
C ARG A 118 0.95 8.92 31.11
N GLU A 119 1.11 7.95 31.99
CA GLU A 119 2.06 6.85 31.81
C GLU A 119 1.66 5.95 30.63
N GLU A 120 0.37 5.62 30.50
CA GLU A 120 -0.15 4.84 29.38
C GLU A 120 0.01 5.58 28.04
N SER A 121 -0.32 6.88 28.00
CA SER A 121 -0.10 7.72 26.82
C SER A 121 1.38 7.78 26.40
N ARG A 122 2.31 7.83 27.36
CA ARG A 122 3.76 7.79 27.08
C ARG A 122 4.19 6.46 26.46
N LYS A 123 3.60 5.34 26.88
CA LYS A 123 3.88 4.01 26.31
C LYS A 123 3.36 3.86 24.88
N GLN A 124 2.23 4.50 24.57
CA GLN A 124 1.61 4.42 23.24
C GLN A 124 2.21 5.40 22.21
N ALA A 125 2.84 6.49 22.67
CA ALA A 125 3.41 7.50 21.77
C ALA A 125 4.43 6.96 20.75
N PRO A 126 5.37 6.07 21.12
CA PRO A 126 6.25 5.41 20.16
C PRO A 126 5.50 4.58 19.11
N VAL A 127 4.47 3.82 19.51
CA VAL A 127 3.67 2.98 18.61
C VAL A 127 2.91 3.85 17.59
N ALA A 128 2.30 4.94 18.05
CA ALA A 128 1.62 5.90 17.19
C ALA A 128 2.57 6.54 16.18
N GLN A 129 3.80 6.88 16.59
CA GLN A 129 4.81 7.41 15.69
C GLN A 129 5.26 6.38 14.65
N ALA A 130 5.46 5.12 15.06
CA ALA A 130 5.83 4.04 14.17
C ALA A 130 4.72 3.76 13.12
N LEU A 131 3.45 3.76 13.54
CA LEU A 131 2.30 3.62 12.63
C LEU A 131 2.28 4.73 11.56
N LYS A 132 2.54 5.98 11.96
CA LYS A 132 2.60 7.11 11.04
C LYS A 132 3.72 6.94 10.00
N THR A 133 4.88 6.45 10.42
CA THR A 133 5.99 6.14 9.48
C THR A 133 5.61 5.01 8.53
N PHE A 134 4.95 3.96 9.03
CA PHE A 134 4.48 2.85 8.20
C PHE A 134 3.46 3.31 7.15
N GLU A 135 2.47 4.10 7.55
CA GLU A 135 1.46 4.67 6.64
C GLU A 135 2.08 5.55 5.56
N ALA A 136 3.12 6.33 5.90
CA ALA A 136 3.87 7.13 4.95
C ALA A 136 4.59 6.26 3.89
N GLY A 137 5.22 5.17 4.34
CA GLY A 137 5.86 4.18 3.46
C GLY A 137 4.86 3.53 2.49
N VAL A 138 3.69 3.09 2.99
CA VAL A 138 2.63 2.50 2.16
C VAL A 138 2.12 3.52 1.13
N LYS A 139 1.91 4.78 1.54
CA LYS A 139 1.47 5.83 0.62
C LYS A 139 2.48 6.08 -0.50
N LYS A 140 3.78 6.09 -0.18
CA LYS A 140 4.85 6.25 -1.19
C LYS A 140 4.93 5.04 -2.12
N LEU A 141 4.80 3.83 -1.59
CA LEU A 141 4.77 2.60 -2.40
C LEU A 141 3.59 2.62 -3.38
N ASN A 142 2.39 2.97 -2.92
CA ASN A 142 1.20 3.09 -3.78
C ASN A 142 1.34 4.20 -4.83
N ALA A 143 2.20 5.20 -4.60
CA ALA A 143 2.54 6.24 -5.56
C ALA A 143 3.71 5.85 -6.50
N GLY A 144 4.20 4.61 -6.45
CA GLY A 144 5.33 4.10 -7.24
C GLY A 144 6.70 4.59 -6.78
N LYS A 145 6.79 5.27 -5.64
CA LYS A 145 8.03 5.84 -5.11
C LYS A 145 8.79 4.81 -4.26
N ASN A 146 9.22 3.73 -4.91
CA ASN A 146 9.78 2.55 -4.24
C ASN A 146 10.99 2.87 -3.35
N SER A 147 11.96 3.67 -3.83
CA SER A 147 13.14 4.05 -3.05
C SER A 147 12.78 4.89 -1.80
N GLU A 148 11.82 5.80 -1.91
CA GLU A 148 11.39 6.60 -0.76
C GLU A 148 10.57 5.76 0.24
N ALA A 149 9.77 4.81 -0.24
CA ALA A 149 9.02 3.88 0.60
C ALA A 149 9.95 2.92 1.34
N ALA A 150 10.99 2.42 0.68
CA ALA A 150 12.00 1.55 1.29
C ALA A 150 12.67 2.21 2.49
N LYS A 151 13.00 3.51 2.39
CA LYS A 151 13.58 4.28 3.52
C LYS A 151 12.64 4.34 4.72
N ASP A 152 11.35 4.57 4.50
CA ASP A 152 10.37 4.63 5.59
C ASP A 152 10.18 3.27 6.26
N PHE A 153 10.14 2.18 5.49
CA PHE A 153 10.06 0.84 6.07
C PHE A 153 11.34 0.47 6.81
N GLN A 154 12.51 0.74 6.24
CA GLN A 154 13.81 0.49 6.87
C GLN A 154 13.95 1.24 8.21
N ALA A 155 13.46 2.47 8.30
CA ALA A 155 13.46 3.24 9.55
C ALA A 155 12.69 2.55 10.70
N LEU A 156 11.73 1.68 10.40
CA LEU A 156 11.02 0.87 11.40
C LEU A 156 11.81 -0.36 11.87
N LEU A 157 12.84 -0.77 11.12
CA LEU A 157 13.71 -1.90 11.44
C LEU A 157 14.98 -1.46 12.18
N ASP A 158 15.42 -0.23 11.98
CA ASP A 158 16.71 0.28 12.51
C ASP A 158 16.69 0.52 14.03
N GLY A 159 15.50 0.56 14.66
CA GLY A 159 15.33 0.78 16.09
C GLY A 159 14.78 -0.43 16.86
N PRO A 160 14.73 -0.36 18.20
CA PRO A 160 14.07 -1.38 19.02
C PRO A 160 12.60 -1.58 18.56
N PRO A 161 12.12 -2.84 18.47
CA PRO A 161 10.79 -3.13 17.97
C PRO A 161 9.75 -2.51 18.90
N THR A 162 9.12 -1.44 18.42
CA THR A 162 8.09 -0.73 19.17
C THR A 162 6.75 -1.48 19.14
N ASP A 163 6.49 -2.16 18.01
CA ASP A 163 5.42 -3.12 17.83
C ASP A 163 5.91 -4.21 16.86
N MET A 164 5.92 -5.47 17.30
CA MET A 164 6.48 -6.56 16.49
C MET A 164 5.66 -6.83 15.22
N GLY A 165 4.33 -6.69 15.28
CA GLY A 165 3.45 -6.87 14.13
C GLY A 165 3.73 -5.83 13.04
N LEU A 166 3.97 -4.59 13.44
CA LEU A 166 4.32 -3.50 12.54
C LEU A 166 5.70 -3.71 11.90
N VAL A 167 6.68 -4.17 12.66
CA VAL A 167 8.04 -4.49 12.14
C VAL A 167 7.97 -5.62 11.10
N LEU A 168 7.19 -6.67 11.36
CA LEU A 168 7.01 -7.78 10.40
C LEU A 168 6.34 -7.31 9.12
N ARG A 169 5.32 -6.46 9.21
CA ARG A 169 4.70 -5.85 8.02
C ARG A 169 5.69 -4.95 7.27
N ALA A 170 6.46 -4.12 7.98
CA ALA A 170 7.47 -3.26 7.34
C ALA A 170 8.51 -4.08 6.56
N ARG A 171 8.97 -5.21 7.11
CA ARG A 171 9.86 -6.16 6.39
C ARG A 171 9.23 -6.68 5.09
N GLN A 172 7.96 -7.10 5.15
CA GLN A 172 7.25 -7.60 3.97
C GLN A 172 7.05 -6.53 2.90
N TYR A 173 6.78 -5.30 3.30
CA TYR A 173 6.64 -4.19 2.35
C TYR A 173 8.00 -3.74 1.79
N LEU A 174 9.06 -3.78 2.61
CA LEU A 174 10.42 -3.48 2.18
C LEU A 174 10.87 -4.43 1.06
N SER A 175 10.59 -5.73 1.17
CA SER A 175 10.90 -6.67 0.08
C SER A 175 10.15 -6.36 -1.20
N ALA A 176 8.92 -5.83 -1.12
CA ALA A 176 8.16 -5.38 -2.29
C ALA A 176 8.66 -4.05 -2.87
N THR A 177 9.33 -3.21 -2.07
CA THR A 177 9.96 -1.96 -2.58
C THR A 177 11.30 -2.21 -3.26
N ILE A 178 11.95 -3.33 -2.98
CA ILE A 178 13.11 -3.77 -3.75
C ILE A 178 12.55 -4.32 -5.06
N SER A 179 12.38 -3.43 -6.05
CA SER A 179 12.56 -3.89 -7.42
C SER A 179 13.93 -4.54 -7.42
N ALA A 180 14.00 -5.84 -7.67
CA ALA A 180 15.23 -6.39 -8.19
C ALA A 180 15.51 -5.55 -9.45
N GLU A 181 16.38 -4.54 -9.34
CA GLU A 181 17.08 -4.11 -10.53
C GLU A 181 17.57 -5.40 -11.16
N PRO A 182 17.33 -5.63 -12.46
CA PRO A 182 18.01 -6.70 -13.12
C PRO A 182 19.50 -6.39 -12.93
N LEU A 183 20.13 -7.01 -11.94
CA LEU A 183 21.55 -7.28 -12.02
C LEU A 183 21.60 -8.20 -13.22
N GLU A 184 21.81 -7.61 -14.40
CA GLU A 184 22.18 -8.40 -15.55
C GLU A 184 23.40 -9.18 -15.08
N PRO A 185 23.31 -10.53 -15.02
CA PRO A 185 24.40 -11.32 -14.52
C PRO A 185 25.63 -10.97 -15.36
N THR A 186 26.76 -10.70 -14.72
CA THR A 186 28.01 -10.51 -15.46
C THR A 186 28.45 -11.87 -15.98
N LEU A 187 28.00 -12.24 -17.17
CA LEU A 187 28.32 -13.52 -17.82
C LEU A 187 29.71 -13.39 -18.46
N LYS A 188 30.65 -14.21 -18.01
CA LYS A 188 32.06 -14.18 -18.46
C LYS A 188 32.43 -15.40 -19.28
N THR A 189 31.83 -16.54 -18.97
CA THR A 189 32.15 -17.81 -19.65
C THR A 189 31.05 -18.21 -20.62
N ALA A 190 31.42 -18.98 -21.65
CA ALA A 190 30.46 -19.51 -22.60
C ALA A 190 29.41 -20.40 -21.90
N GLU A 191 29.80 -21.10 -20.84
CA GLU A 191 28.90 -21.93 -20.03
C GLU A 191 27.87 -21.10 -19.25
N GLU A 192 28.29 -19.97 -18.64
CA GLU A 192 27.37 -19.04 -18.00
C GLU A 192 26.37 -18.45 -19.02
N MET A 193 26.87 -18.07 -20.20
CA MET A 193 26.03 -17.54 -21.28
C MET A 193 25.08 -18.59 -21.84
N TYR A 194 25.53 -19.84 -21.97
CA TYR A 194 24.68 -20.97 -22.36
C TYR A 194 23.54 -21.18 -21.36
N ASN A 195 23.87 -21.31 -20.07
CA ASN A 195 22.87 -21.49 -19.02
C ASN A 195 21.87 -20.34 -18.98
N HIS A 196 22.35 -19.10 -19.14
CA HIS A 196 21.47 -17.94 -19.20
C HIS A 196 20.58 -17.93 -20.45
N GLY A 197 21.12 -18.31 -21.61
CA GLY A 197 20.38 -18.43 -22.86
C GLY A 197 19.24 -19.45 -22.75
N VAL A 198 19.48 -20.59 -22.11
CA VAL A 198 18.44 -21.59 -21.82
C VAL A 198 17.34 -21.01 -20.92
N VAL A 199 17.70 -20.25 -19.87
CA VAL A 199 16.71 -19.60 -19.00
C VAL A 199 15.87 -18.59 -19.77
N LEU A 200 16.49 -17.77 -20.63
CA LEU A 200 15.77 -16.80 -21.46
C LEU A 200 14.81 -17.50 -22.43
N PHE A 201 15.28 -18.55 -23.10
CA PHE A 201 14.47 -19.34 -24.03
C PHE A 201 13.26 -19.97 -23.33
N ASN A 202 13.47 -20.61 -22.17
CA ASN A 202 12.40 -21.22 -21.38
C ASN A 202 11.38 -20.20 -20.85
N ASN A 203 11.79 -18.95 -20.65
CA ASN A 203 10.90 -17.85 -20.27
C ASN A 203 10.16 -17.23 -21.47
N GLY A 204 10.41 -17.71 -22.69
CA GLY A 204 9.84 -17.18 -23.93
C GLY A 204 10.56 -15.95 -24.49
N ASP A 205 11.67 -15.51 -23.88
CA ASP A 205 12.51 -14.43 -24.42
C ASP A 205 13.48 -14.98 -25.47
N VAL A 206 12.93 -15.28 -26.64
CA VAL A 206 13.66 -15.87 -27.77
C VAL A 206 14.72 -14.92 -28.31
N GLU A 207 14.43 -13.62 -28.39
CA GLU A 207 15.37 -12.61 -28.87
C GLU A 207 16.57 -12.46 -27.91
N GLY A 208 16.31 -12.40 -26.61
CA GLY A 208 17.34 -12.37 -25.57
C GLY A 208 18.21 -13.64 -25.60
N ALA A 209 17.59 -14.81 -25.76
CA ALA A 209 18.30 -16.07 -25.87
C ALA A 209 19.25 -16.09 -27.08
N LEU A 210 18.78 -15.72 -28.27
CA LEU A 210 19.60 -15.67 -29.48
C LEU A 210 20.78 -14.71 -29.35
N LYS A 211 20.57 -13.55 -28.73
CA LYS A 211 21.63 -12.57 -28.49
C LYS A 211 22.73 -13.14 -27.61
N ILE A 212 22.38 -13.73 -26.46
CA ILE A 212 23.40 -14.20 -25.52
C ILE A 212 24.09 -15.48 -26.01
N LEU A 213 23.35 -16.39 -26.63
CA LEU A 213 23.89 -17.60 -27.23
C LEU A 213 24.79 -17.28 -28.43
N GLY A 214 24.52 -16.19 -29.16
CA GLY A 214 25.40 -15.69 -30.21
C GLY A 214 26.76 -15.21 -29.69
N VAL A 215 26.82 -14.66 -28.47
CA VAL A 215 28.09 -14.34 -27.80
C VAL A 215 28.78 -15.62 -27.33
N ALA A 216 28.02 -16.54 -26.71
CA ALA A 216 28.54 -17.83 -26.25
C ALA A 216 29.18 -18.63 -27.41
N ALA A 217 28.54 -18.67 -28.58
CA ALA A 217 29.01 -19.37 -29.77
C ALA A 217 30.34 -18.81 -30.31
N LYS A 218 30.60 -17.50 -30.13
CA LYS A 218 31.90 -16.90 -30.50
C LYS A 218 33.01 -17.33 -29.55
N GLN A 219 32.69 -17.53 -28.27
CA GLN A 219 33.66 -17.93 -27.25
C GLN A 219 33.94 -19.44 -27.28
N ALA A 220 32.93 -20.25 -27.59
CA ALA A 220 33.02 -21.71 -27.69
C ALA A 220 32.43 -22.21 -29.03
N PRO A 221 33.12 -22.01 -30.17
CA PRO A 221 32.57 -22.29 -31.50
C PRO A 221 32.41 -23.77 -31.84
N LYS A 222 32.77 -24.68 -30.92
CA LYS A 222 32.63 -26.14 -31.08
C LYS A 222 31.75 -26.76 -29.98
N ASP A 223 31.02 -25.95 -29.22
CA ASP A 223 30.08 -26.45 -28.21
C ASP A 223 28.75 -26.77 -28.90
N ASP A 224 28.46 -28.06 -29.04
CA ASP A 224 27.26 -28.55 -29.70
C ASP A 224 25.97 -28.16 -28.96
N ARG A 225 26.04 -28.00 -27.63
CA ARG A 225 24.89 -27.59 -26.81
C ARG A 225 24.46 -26.16 -27.13
N ILE A 226 25.42 -25.25 -27.32
CA ILE A 226 25.13 -23.88 -27.73
C ILE A 226 24.50 -23.86 -29.12
N MET A 227 25.02 -24.65 -30.07
CA MET A 227 24.45 -24.76 -31.42
C MET A 227 23.01 -25.31 -31.37
N TYR A 228 22.78 -26.36 -30.58
CA TYR A 228 21.47 -26.99 -30.42
C TYR A 228 20.42 -26.03 -29.87
N VAL A 229 20.72 -25.32 -28.77
CA VAL A 229 19.77 -24.34 -28.19
C VAL A 229 19.55 -23.15 -29.12
N ARG A 230 20.57 -22.73 -29.89
CA ARG A 230 20.36 -21.73 -30.94
C ARG A 230 19.44 -22.23 -32.05
N ALA A 231 19.56 -23.50 -32.46
CA ALA A 231 18.66 -24.09 -33.44
C ALA A 231 17.20 -24.06 -32.96
N LEU A 232 16.95 -24.43 -31.69
CA LEU A 232 15.63 -24.32 -31.06
C LEU A 232 15.11 -22.89 -31.11
N ALA A 233 15.91 -21.93 -30.63
CA ALA A 233 15.51 -20.52 -30.58
C ALA A 233 15.24 -19.93 -31.98
N LEU A 234 16.02 -20.29 -32.99
CA LEU A 234 15.80 -19.88 -34.38
C LEU A 234 14.52 -20.50 -34.96
N GLY A 235 14.25 -21.78 -34.67
CA GLY A 235 13.03 -22.46 -35.09
C GLY A 235 11.78 -21.78 -34.51
N VAL A 236 11.81 -21.44 -33.21
CA VAL A 236 10.72 -20.71 -32.55
C VAL A 236 10.58 -19.28 -33.07
N SER A 237 11.67 -18.61 -33.46
CA SER A 237 11.60 -17.27 -34.07
C SER A 237 11.16 -17.28 -35.53
N GLY A 238 11.04 -18.46 -36.17
CA GLY A 238 10.65 -18.63 -37.57
C GLY A 238 11.80 -18.57 -38.58
N ASP A 239 13.06 -18.54 -38.13
CA ASP A 239 14.23 -18.65 -39.00
C ASP A 239 14.59 -20.13 -39.22
N GLU A 240 13.81 -20.81 -40.05
CA GLU A 240 13.97 -22.24 -40.30
C GLU A 240 15.31 -22.59 -40.96
N GLU A 241 15.82 -21.72 -41.84
CA GLU A 241 17.10 -21.93 -42.53
C GLU A 241 18.24 -21.86 -41.52
N GLY A 242 18.29 -20.80 -40.70
CA GLY A 242 19.28 -20.68 -39.63
C GLY A 242 19.17 -21.81 -38.60
N ALA A 243 17.96 -22.24 -38.26
CA ALA A 243 17.73 -23.32 -37.32
C ALA A 243 18.31 -24.65 -37.82
N THR A 244 18.02 -25.04 -39.06
CA THR A 244 18.54 -26.28 -39.65
C THR A 244 20.05 -26.25 -39.85
N GLU A 245 20.64 -25.09 -40.15
CA GLU A 245 22.10 -24.93 -40.20
C GLU A 245 22.76 -25.13 -38.82
N GLN A 246 22.20 -24.52 -37.76
CA GLN A 246 22.73 -24.69 -36.40
C GLN A 246 22.55 -26.14 -35.92
N LEU A 247 21.41 -26.77 -36.21
CA LEU A 247 21.17 -28.16 -35.84
C LEU A 247 22.14 -29.11 -36.56
N GLN A 248 22.34 -28.93 -37.87
CA GLN A 248 23.32 -29.72 -38.62
C GLN A 248 24.73 -29.56 -38.03
N ALA A 249 25.12 -28.34 -37.66
CA ALA A 249 26.41 -28.09 -37.02
C ALA A 249 26.52 -28.81 -35.66
N ALA A 250 25.46 -28.80 -34.84
CA ALA A 250 25.41 -29.52 -33.57
C ALA A 250 25.55 -31.04 -33.77
N ILE A 251 24.86 -31.61 -34.76
CA ILE A 251 24.91 -33.05 -35.11
C ILE A 251 26.31 -33.43 -35.59
N ASN A 252 26.96 -32.58 -36.39
CA ASN A 252 28.32 -32.83 -36.88
C ASN A 252 29.38 -32.88 -35.75
N ILE A 253 29.14 -32.18 -34.65
CA ILE A 253 30.01 -32.24 -33.47
C ILE A 253 29.65 -33.43 -32.57
N ASN A 254 28.36 -33.69 -32.40
CA ASN A 254 27.84 -34.78 -31.56
C ASN A 254 26.56 -35.35 -32.18
N GLU A 255 26.69 -36.54 -32.76
CA GLU A 255 25.61 -37.21 -33.49
C GLU A 255 24.38 -37.52 -32.62
N THR A 256 24.55 -37.64 -31.29
CA THR A 256 23.44 -37.86 -30.36
C THR A 256 22.37 -36.76 -30.46
N ASN A 257 22.76 -35.55 -30.88
CA ASN A 257 21.83 -34.44 -31.11
C ASN A 257 20.76 -34.75 -32.18
N ARG A 258 21.01 -35.68 -33.10
CA ARG A 258 20.00 -36.18 -34.05
C ARG A 258 18.83 -36.81 -33.30
N VAL A 259 19.13 -37.71 -32.36
CA VAL A 259 18.14 -38.43 -31.56
C VAL A 259 17.41 -37.48 -30.62
N TYR A 260 18.11 -36.50 -30.04
CA TYR A 260 17.49 -35.47 -29.22
C TYR A 260 16.52 -34.63 -30.04
N ALA A 261 16.98 -34.07 -31.17
CA ALA A 261 16.14 -33.22 -32.02
C ALA A 261 14.90 -33.94 -32.57
N HIS A 262 15.02 -35.23 -32.89
CA HIS A 262 13.87 -36.03 -33.32
C HIS A 262 12.74 -36.11 -32.28
N ASN A 263 13.09 -36.11 -30.99
CA ASN A 263 12.15 -36.31 -29.88
C ASN A 263 11.80 -35.01 -29.14
N ASP A 264 12.40 -33.89 -29.52
CA ASP A 264 12.28 -32.63 -28.79
C ASP A 264 11.07 -31.82 -29.28
N PRO A 265 10.04 -31.60 -28.44
CA PRO A 265 8.83 -30.89 -28.84
C PRO A 265 9.08 -29.43 -29.18
N ASP A 266 10.19 -28.84 -28.73
CA ASP A 266 10.52 -27.44 -29.02
C ASP A 266 10.90 -27.24 -30.51
N PHE A 267 11.20 -28.32 -31.24
CA PHE A 267 11.33 -28.31 -32.71
C PHE A 267 10.02 -28.47 -33.48
N ALA A 268 8.86 -28.51 -32.81
CA ALA A 268 7.56 -28.59 -33.49
C ALA A 268 7.38 -27.58 -34.66
N PRO A 269 7.87 -26.33 -34.59
CA PRO A 269 7.82 -25.40 -35.73
C PRO A 269 8.53 -25.91 -36.99
N LEU A 270 9.57 -26.73 -36.85
CA LEU A 270 10.39 -27.23 -37.95
C LEU A 270 9.93 -28.58 -38.52
N HIS A 271 8.93 -29.24 -37.93
CA HIS A 271 8.48 -30.56 -38.39
C HIS A 271 7.99 -30.58 -39.85
N GLY A 272 7.56 -29.44 -40.39
CA GLY A 272 7.18 -29.30 -41.80
C GLY A 272 8.36 -29.08 -42.76
N ASN A 273 9.57 -28.84 -42.24
CA ASN A 273 10.75 -28.53 -43.03
C ASN A 273 11.45 -29.82 -43.49
N PRO A 274 11.59 -30.08 -44.81
CA PRO A 274 12.20 -31.32 -45.31
C PRO A 274 13.64 -31.53 -44.84
N ARG A 275 14.41 -30.44 -44.69
CA ARG A 275 15.80 -30.52 -44.21
C ARG A 275 15.85 -30.93 -42.75
N PHE A 276 14.93 -30.43 -41.91
CA PHE A 276 14.84 -30.86 -40.51
C PHE A 276 14.51 -32.35 -40.41
N GLN A 277 13.59 -32.85 -41.25
CA GLN A 277 13.24 -34.28 -41.29
C GLN A 277 14.48 -35.14 -41.62
N GLU A 278 15.22 -34.80 -42.68
CA GLU A 278 16.46 -35.50 -43.06
C GLU A 278 17.53 -35.47 -41.96
N LEU A 279 17.68 -34.33 -41.28
CA LEU A 279 18.63 -34.17 -40.18
C LEU A 279 18.30 -35.02 -38.95
N THR A 280 17.02 -35.31 -38.73
CA THR A 280 16.53 -35.99 -37.52
C THR A 280 16.07 -37.41 -37.77
N GLU A 281 16.02 -37.85 -39.03
CA GLU A 281 15.78 -39.24 -39.38
C GLU A 281 16.84 -40.15 -38.75
N PRO A 282 16.44 -41.22 -38.04
CA PRO A 282 17.38 -42.22 -37.56
C PRO A 282 18.08 -42.86 -38.77
N GLN A 283 19.41 -42.79 -38.81
CA GLN A 283 20.18 -43.62 -39.74
C GLN A 283 20.03 -45.06 -39.24
N GLY A 284 19.41 -45.94 -40.03
CA GLY A 284 19.18 -47.34 -39.67
C GLY A 284 20.49 -48.09 -39.42
N GLU A 285 20.41 -49.25 -38.77
CA GLU A 285 21.49 -50.23 -38.51
C GLU A 285 22.10 -50.85 -39.80
N ASP A 286 22.15 -50.14 -40.93
CA ASP A 286 22.59 -50.67 -42.22
C ASP A 286 24.12 -50.58 -42.43
N ASP A 287 24.89 -50.07 -41.46
CA ASP A 287 26.36 -49.94 -41.52
C ASP A 287 27.13 -50.96 -40.64
N ILE A 288 26.49 -52.06 -40.23
CA ILE A 288 27.18 -53.21 -39.62
C ILE A 288 27.19 -54.38 -40.63
N ASP A 289 28.11 -54.30 -41.60
CA ASP A 289 28.57 -55.46 -42.39
C ASP A 289 29.94 -55.95 -41.87
#